data_AF-A0A7X9XCB2-F1
#
_entry.id   AF-A0A7X9XCB2-F1
#
_cell.length_a   1.000
_cell.length_b   1.000
_cell.length_c   1.000
_cell.angle_alpha   90.00
_cell.angle_beta   90.00
_cell.angle_gamma   90.00
#
_symmetry.space_group_name_H-M   'P 1'
#
loop_
_entity.id
_entity.type
_entity.pdbx_description
1 polymer ?
#
loop_
_entity_poly.entity_id
_entity_poly.type
_entity_poly.pdbx_seq_one_letter_code
_entity_poly.pdbx_strand_id
1 'polypeptide(L)'
;MKIKLLAAIISSLFLITSAYSQEAKFMVLGAKGEVKVDGKTIHTGDMLLSGQSVEISGSAPYLGLASIMGGTLELKKSGTYKVDELEKNLGSAESDLVSKYVDFIKDELTGSGEAASTQAKYGSVTRSLKKKPIFFHIPINSNAIKSEVKLTWALKGASNKEDVSFKIYIKDRKHHVLVEDEVEGTEYKLDLNDPKLKDQKYLFYYVEDAKNKKIASDLYAFTVYTDGDSEETKKEIEMLKANETAIGQLILAKFYEEKGFIVNASTAYEKAIALSNGDEQFVKLYENFQTRYGS
;
A
#
# COMPACT_ATOMS: atom_id res chain seq x y z
N MET A 1 -36.81 -41.38 -47.82
CA MET A 1 -35.61 -40.50 -47.79
C MET A 1 -35.71 -39.33 -46.81
N LYS A 2 -36.88 -38.71 -46.60
CA LYS A 2 -37.03 -37.49 -45.78
C LYS A 2 -36.83 -37.68 -44.26
N ILE A 3 -37.12 -38.87 -43.72
CA ILE A 3 -36.99 -39.16 -42.27
C ILE A 3 -35.54 -39.43 -41.85
N LYS A 4 -34.72 -40.03 -42.72
CA LYS A 4 -33.28 -40.25 -42.46
C LYS A 4 -32.46 -38.96 -42.50
N LEU A 5 -32.89 -37.98 -43.31
CA LEU A 5 -32.28 -36.65 -43.36
C LEU A 5 -32.60 -35.83 -42.09
N LEU A 6 -33.81 -35.96 -41.55
CA LEU A 6 -34.23 -35.27 -40.33
C LEU A 6 -33.51 -35.78 -39.08
N ALA A 7 -33.26 -37.10 -38.99
CA ALA A 7 -32.49 -37.70 -37.91
C ALA A 7 -31.01 -37.29 -37.93
N ALA A 8 -30.42 -37.10 -39.12
CA ALA A 8 -29.05 -36.61 -39.26
C ALA A 8 -28.91 -35.13 -38.85
N ILE A 9 -29.93 -34.31 -39.11
CA ILE A 9 -29.94 -32.88 -38.72
C ILE A 9 -30.14 -32.73 -37.20
N ILE A 10 -30.96 -33.58 -36.56
CA ILE A 10 -31.16 -33.57 -35.10
C ILE A 10 -29.93 -34.11 -34.36
N SER A 11 -29.22 -35.10 -34.93
CA SER A 11 -27.96 -35.61 -34.36
C SER A 11 -26.79 -34.62 -34.51
N SER A 12 -26.86 -33.69 -35.47
CA SER A 12 -25.88 -32.62 -35.66
C SER A 12 -26.07 -31.45 -34.69
N LEU A 13 -27.23 -31.33 -34.04
CA LEU A 13 -27.57 -30.20 -33.16
C LEU A 13 -27.16 -30.40 -31.70
N PHE A 14 -26.61 -31.57 -31.35
CA PHE A 14 -26.15 -31.89 -29.99
C PHE A 14 -24.64 -31.74 -29.77
N LEU A 15 -23.89 -31.25 -30.77
CA LEU A 15 -22.54 -30.72 -30.55
C LEU A 15 -22.62 -29.27 -30.07
N ILE A 16 -23.37 -29.05 -28.98
CA ILE A 16 -23.18 -27.88 -28.15
C ILE A 16 -21.87 -28.16 -27.41
N THR A 17 -20.75 -27.80 -28.03
CA THR A 17 -19.50 -27.67 -27.30
C THR A 17 -19.78 -26.69 -26.18
N SER A 18 -19.86 -27.18 -24.94
CA SER A 18 -19.81 -26.34 -23.76
C SER A 18 -18.51 -25.57 -23.87
N ALA A 19 -18.62 -24.32 -24.35
CA ALA A 19 -17.58 -23.35 -24.19
C ALA A 19 -17.36 -23.28 -22.68
N TYR A 20 -16.27 -23.89 -22.21
CA TYR A 20 -15.79 -23.66 -20.86
C TYR A 20 -15.41 -22.20 -20.83
N SER A 21 -16.37 -21.35 -20.46
CA SER A 21 -16.09 -19.99 -20.05
C SER A 21 -15.13 -20.13 -18.87
N GLN A 22 -13.85 -19.85 -19.10
CA GLN A 22 -12.87 -19.84 -18.03
C GLN A 22 -13.22 -18.68 -17.12
N GLU A 23 -13.82 -19.02 -15.99
CA GLU A 23 -14.31 -18.06 -15.00
C GLU A 23 -13.12 -17.30 -14.39
N ALA A 24 -13.21 -15.98 -14.32
CA ALA A 24 -12.17 -15.18 -13.69
C ALA A 24 -12.23 -15.33 -12.17
N LYS A 25 -11.10 -15.70 -11.55
CA LYS A 25 -10.99 -15.99 -10.12
C LYS A 25 -10.24 -14.92 -9.35
N PHE A 26 -9.18 -14.38 -9.95
CA PHE A 26 -8.35 -13.35 -9.31
C PHE A 26 -8.03 -12.20 -10.25
N MET A 27 -7.78 -11.04 -9.65
CA MET A 27 -7.07 -9.93 -10.27
C MET A 27 -5.69 -9.79 -9.65
N VAL A 28 -4.67 -9.55 -10.47
CA VAL A 28 -3.31 -9.26 -10.00
C VAL A 28 -3.25 -7.85 -9.42
N LEU A 29 -2.82 -7.72 -8.17
CA LEU A 29 -2.63 -6.43 -7.50
C LEU A 29 -1.17 -5.96 -7.45
N GLY A 30 -0.21 -6.88 -7.61
CA GLY A 30 1.21 -6.58 -7.66
C GLY A 30 2.01 -7.82 -8.05
N ALA A 31 3.13 -7.63 -8.75
CA ALA A 31 4.01 -8.69 -9.23
C ALA A 31 5.48 -8.24 -9.23
N LYS A 32 6.35 -8.96 -8.51
CA LYS A 32 7.81 -8.82 -8.48
C LYS A 32 8.47 -10.12 -8.93
N GLY A 33 9.49 -10.00 -9.76
CA GLY A 33 10.18 -11.14 -10.37
C GLY A 33 9.55 -11.49 -11.72
N GLU A 34 9.79 -12.70 -12.21
CA GLU A 34 9.16 -13.18 -13.44
C GLU A 34 7.91 -13.97 -13.06
N VAL A 35 6.74 -13.42 -13.40
CA VAL A 35 5.44 -14.05 -13.17
C VAL A 35 4.78 -14.34 -14.51
N LYS A 36 4.46 -15.61 -14.75
CA LYS A 36 3.86 -16.09 -15.99
C LYS A 36 2.58 -16.87 -15.70
N VAL A 37 1.62 -16.79 -16.63
CA VAL A 37 0.42 -17.62 -16.65
C VAL A 37 0.38 -18.34 -17.98
N ASP A 38 0.40 -19.67 -17.92
CA ASP A 38 0.48 -20.54 -19.10
C ASP A 38 1.58 -20.07 -20.10
N GLY A 39 2.74 -19.67 -19.57
CA GLY A 39 3.91 -19.21 -20.32
C GLY A 39 3.91 -17.74 -20.74
N LYS A 40 2.84 -16.97 -20.47
CA LYS A 40 2.76 -15.53 -20.78
C LYS A 40 3.02 -14.67 -19.56
N THR A 41 3.87 -13.67 -19.69
CA THR A 41 4.08 -12.69 -18.61
C THR A 41 2.79 -11.94 -18.31
N ILE A 42 2.47 -11.82 -17.02
CA ILE A 42 1.32 -11.06 -16.54
C ILE A 42 1.75 -9.77 -15.85
N HIS A 43 0.83 -8.82 -15.78
CA HIS A 43 1.00 -7.52 -15.15
C HIS A 43 -0.12 -7.29 -14.13
N THR A 44 0.03 -6.21 -13.35
CA THR A 44 -1.05 -5.78 -12.46
C THR A 44 -2.28 -5.39 -13.25
N GLY A 45 -3.46 -5.75 -12.73
CA GLY A 45 -4.75 -5.63 -13.40
C GLY A 45 -5.15 -6.84 -14.25
N ASP A 46 -4.19 -7.73 -14.59
CA ASP A 46 -4.52 -8.95 -15.33
C ASP A 46 -5.38 -9.89 -14.49
N MET A 47 -6.26 -10.63 -15.16
CA MET A 47 -7.17 -11.59 -14.52
C MET A 47 -6.61 -13.00 -14.64
N LEU A 48 -6.64 -13.74 -13.53
CA LEU A 48 -6.36 -15.17 -13.50
C LEU A 48 -7.67 -15.95 -13.59
N LEU A 49 -7.73 -16.86 -14.54
CA LEU A 49 -8.91 -17.64 -14.85
C LEU A 49 -8.79 -19.07 -14.30
N SER A 50 -9.94 -19.68 -14.04
CA SER A 50 -10.03 -21.08 -13.61
C SER A 50 -9.34 -22.02 -14.62
N GLY A 51 -8.65 -23.03 -14.09
CA GLY A 51 -7.84 -23.99 -14.85
C GLY A 51 -6.43 -23.55 -15.24
N GLN A 52 -6.08 -22.26 -15.09
CA GLN A 52 -4.74 -21.75 -15.43
C GLN A 52 -3.68 -22.12 -14.38
N SER A 53 -2.40 -22.09 -14.79
CA SER A 53 -1.26 -22.25 -13.88
C SER A 53 -0.37 -21.00 -13.88
N VAL A 54 -0.05 -20.53 -12.69
CA VAL A 54 0.83 -19.39 -12.43
C VAL A 54 2.22 -19.90 -12.10
N GLU A 55 3.23 -19.43 -12.82
CA GLU A 55 4.65 -19.67 -12.55
C GLU A 55 5.29 -18.41 -12.00
N ILE A 56 5.97 -18.53 -10.87
CA ILE A 56 6.67 -17.43 -10.21
C ILE A 56 8.15 -17.81 -10.08
N SER A 57 9.04 -16.91 -10.49
CA SER A 57 10.48 -17.09 -10.32
C SER A 57 11.20 -15.77 -9.99
N GLY A 58 12.40 -15.86 -9.42
CA GLY A 58 13.22 -14.72 -9.01
C GLY A 58 13.86 -14.91 -7.64
N SER A 59 14.72 -13.96 -7.24
CA SER A 59 15.43 -13.99 -5.95
C SER A 59 14.58 -13.54 -4.76
N ALA A 60 13.62 -12.64 -5.00
CA ALA A 60 12.66 -12.16 -3.99
C ALA A 60 11.29 -11.95 -4.66
N PRO A 61 10.69 -13.03 -5.22
CA PRO A 61 9.47 -12.89 -5.99
C PRO A 61 8.30 -12.53 -5.09
N TYR A 62 7.31 -11.89 -5.69
CA TYR A 62 6.07 -11.53 -5.02
C TYR A 62 4.93 -11.56 -6.05
N LEU A 63 3.79 -12.12 -5.68
CA LEU A 63 2.54 -12.00 -6.42
C LEU A 63 1.42 -11.75 -5.42
N GLY A 64 0.78 -10.60 -5.54
CA GLY A 64 -0.40 -10.23 -4.77
C GLY A 64 -1.66 -10.37 -5.62
N LEU A 65 -2.68 -11.05 -5.09
CA LEU A 65 -3.93 -11.36 -5.78
C LEU A 65 -5.14 -10.90 -4.96
N ALA A 66 -6.14 -10.36 -5.63
CA ALA A 66 -7.47 -10.15 -5.08
C ALA A 66 -8.45 -11.13 -5.70
N SER A 67 -9.17 -11.88 -4.88
CA SER A 67 -10.25 -12.76 -5.34
C SER A 67 -11.44 -11.93 -5.83
N ILE A 68 -12.12 -12.42 -6.86
CA ILE A 68 -13.39 -11.85 -7.34
C ILE A 68 -14.52 -12.10 -6.34
N MET A 69 -14.43 -13.15 -5.54
CA MET A 69 -15.37 -13.44 -4.45
C MET A 69 -15.04 -12.71 -3.14
N GLY A 70 -14.01 -11.87 -3.13
CA GLY A 70 -13.51 -11.18 -1.95
C GLY A 70 -12.34 -11.89 -1.28
N GLY A 71 -11.53 -11.10 -0.58
CA GLY A 71 -10.29 -11.55 0.06
C GLY A 71 -9.05 -11.49 -0.83
N THR A 72 -7.91 -11.68 -0.18
CA THR A 72 -6.58 -11.43 -0.76
C THR A 72 -5.64 -12.62 -0.54
N LEU A 73 -4.68 -12.79 -1.44
CA LEU A 73 -3.68 -13.85 -1.37
C LEU A 73 -2.31 -13.32 -1.81
N GLU A 74 -1.25 -13.74 -1.11
CA GLU A 74 0.12 -13.41 -1.47
C GLU A 74 0.98 -14.67 -1.65
N LEU A 75 1.71 -14.72 -2.76
CA LEU A 75 2.69 -15.76 -3.05
C LEU A 75 4.09 -15.13 -3.04
N LYS A 76 4.95 -15.60 -2.13
CA LYS A 76 6.32 -15.08 -1.91
C LYS A 76 7.41 -16.10 -2.25
N LYS A 77 7.00 -17.27 -2.76
CA LYS A 77 7.90 -18.37 -3.08
C LYS A 77 7.81 -18.67 -4.56
N SER A 78 8.97 -18.89 -5.18
CA SER A 78 9.03 -19.42 -6.53
C SER A 78 8.34 -20.78 -6.61
N GLY A 79 7.70 -21.05 -7.74
CA GLY A 79 6.98 -22.29 -7.96
C GLY A 79 5.85 -22.14 -8.97
N THR A 80 5.17 -23.26 -9.21
CA THR A 80 3.98 -23.32 -10.06
C THR A 80 2.75 -23.54 -9.18
N TYR A 81 1.73 -22.72 -9.37
CA TYR A 81 0.50 -22.72 -8.58
C TYR A 81 -0.71 -22.82 -9.51
N LYS A 82 -1.64 -23.73 -9.22
CA LYS A 82 -2.90 -23.82 -9.97
C LYS A 82 -3.91 -22.83 -9.41
N VAL A 83 -4.53 -22.03 -10.30
CA VAL A 83 -5.51 -21.01 -9.89
C VAL A 83 -6.66 -21.60 -9.07
N ASP A 84 -7.18 -22.77 -9.45
CA ASP A 84 -8.27 -23.42 -8.72
C ASP A 84 -7.85 -23.93 -7.33
N GLU A 85 -6.57 -24.23 -7.12
CA GLU A 85 -6.03 -24.60 -5.80
C GLU A 85 -5.83 -23.36 -4.94
N LEU A 86 -5.38 -22.25 -5.54
CA LEU A 86 -5.30 -20.96 -4.86
C LEU A 86 -6.66 -20.52 -4.34
N GLU A 87 -7.71 -20.62 -5.17
CA GLU A 87 -9.09 -20.30 -4.78
C GLU A 87 -9.57 -21.13 -3.59
N LYS A 88 -9.34 -22.45 -3.60
CA LYS A 88 -9.70 -23.34 -2.48
C LYS A 88 -8.96 -23.01 -1.18
N ASN A 89 -7.78 -22.39 -1.29
CA ASN A 89 -6.96 -22.00 -0.15
C ASN A 89 -7.33 -20.62 0.40
N LEU A 90 -8.18 -19.85 -0.27
CA LEU A 90 -8.84 -18.73 0.41
C LEU A 90 -9.81 -19.31 1.43
N GLY A 91 -9.64 -18.88 2.68
CA GLY A 91 -10.60 -19.17 3.75
C GLY A 91 -11.96 -18.52 3.49
N SER A 92 -12.80 -18.46 4.52
CA SER A 92 -14.06 -17.70 4.46
C SER A 92 -13.82 -16.26 3.98
N ALA A 93 -14.80 -15.72 3.25
CA ALA A 93 -14.77 -14.36 2.70
C ALA A 93 -14.26 -13.34 3.73
N GLU A 94 -13.33 -12.48 3.29
CA GLU A 94 -12.85 -11.38 4.13
C GLU A 94 -13.99 -10.42 4.48
N SER A 95 -13.83 -9.67 5.57
CA SER A 95 -14.82 -8.70 6.02
C SER A 95 -15.20 -7.70 4.92
N ASP A 96 -16.45 -7.20 4.94
CA ASP A 96 -16.93 -6.18 4.00
C ASP A 96 -16.01 -4.94 3.95
N LEU A 97 -15.40 -4.59 5.09
CA LEU A 97 -14.44 -3.50 5.19
C LEU A 97 -13.20 -3.74 4.33
N VAL A 98 -12.62 -4.94 4.39
CA VAL A 98 -11.47 -5.29 3.54
C VAL A 98 -11.89 -5.29 2.08
N SER A 99 -13.03 -5.91 1.75
CA SER A 99 -13.55 -5.97 0.38
C SER A 99 -13.71 -4.57 -0.22
N LYS A 100 -14.26 -3.60 0.53
CA LYS A 100 -14.35 -2.19 0.13
C LYS A 100 -13.01 -1.61 -0.30
N TYR A 101 -11.95 -1.81 0.50
CA TYR A 101 -10.63 -1.25 0.18
C TYR A 101 -9.90 -2.02 -0.92
N VAL A 102 -10.12 -3.32 -1.03
CA VAL A 102 -9.65 -4.11 -2.16
C VAL A 102 -10.24 -3.57 -3.47
N ASP A 103 -11.53 -3.30 -3.51
CA ASP A 103 -12.19 -2.76 -4.69
C ASP A 103 -11.69 -1.34 -5.02
N PHE A 104 -11.45 -0.50 -4.01
CA PHE A 104 -10.81 0.79 -4.20
C PHE A 104 -9.41 0.67 -4.84
N ILE A 105 -8.60 -0.30 -4.38
CA ILE A 105 -7.27 -0.56 -4.95
C ILE A 105 -7.40 -1.06 -6.39
N LYS A 106 -8.35 -1.97 -6.68
CA LYS A 106 -8.61 -2.43 -8.05
C LYS A 106 -8.93 -1.25 -8.97
N ASP A 107 -9.84 -0.37 -8.55
CA ASP A 107 -10.25 0.81 -9.33
C ASP A 107 -9.11 1.80 -9.58
N GLU A 108 -8.21 2.00 -8.61
CA GLU A 108 -7.02 2.85 -8.79
C GLU A 108 -6.00 2.22 -9.74
N LEU A 109 -5.89 0.89 -9.77
CA LEU A 109 -4.97 0.15 -10.64
C LEU A 109 -5.47 0.06 -12.10
N THR A 110 -6.77 -0.13 -12.30
CA THR A 110 -7.40 -0.24 -13.62
C THR A 110 -7.76 1.12 -14.22
N GLY A 111 -7.77 2.19 -13.40
CA GLY A 111 -8.22 3.52 -13.82
C GLY A 111 -9.72 3.62 -14.07
N SER A 112 -10.52 2.66 -13.59
CA SER A 112 -11.99 2.62 -13.75
C SER A 112 -12.75 3.48 -12.74
N GLY A 113 -12.09 3.95 -11.67
CA GLY A 113 -12.73 4.78 -10.66
C GLY A 113 -12.90 6.24 -11.07
N GLU A 114 -13.94 6.91 -10.55
CA GLU A 114 -14.15 8.37 -10.62
C GLU A 114 -13.01 9.21 -9.98
N ALA A 115 -12.01 8.54 -9.40
CA ALA A 115 -10.85 9.09 -8.72
C ALA A 115 -9.82 9.78 -9.64
N ALA A 116 -10.06 9.83 -10.96
CA ALA A 116 -9.25 10.64 -11.88
C ALA A 116 -9.36 12.17 -11.64
N SER A 117 -10.24 12.61 -10.72
CA SER A 117 -10.58 14.04 -10.56
C SER A 117 -10.25 14.69 -9.20
N THR A 118 -9.65 14.01 -8.23
CA THR A 118 -9.15 14.71 -7.01
C THR A 118 -7.76 15.31 -7.27
N GLN A 119 -7.73 16.25 -8.23
CA GLN A 119 -6.66 17.22 -8.40
C GLN A 119 -6.19 17.74 -7.03
N ALA A 120 -4.89 17.55 -6.76
CA ALA A 120 -4.06 18.15 -5.72
C ALA A 120 -4.72 19.29 -4.92
N LYS A 121 -5.61 18.95 -3.97
CA LYS A 121 -6.29 19.96 -3.14
C LYS A 121 -5.33 20.63 -2.14
N TYR A 122 -4.16 20.00 -1.90
CA TYR A 122 -3.17 20.44 -0.91
C TYR A 122 -1.73 20.61 -1.45
N GLY A 123 -1.45 20.20 -2.70
CA GLY A 123 -0.08 20.05 -3.22
C GLY A 123 0.63 21.31 -3.75
N SER A 124 0.00 22.49 -3.72
CA SER A 124 0.59 23.71 -4.28
C SER A 124 1.60 24.38 -3.32
N VAL A 125 1.43 24.22 -2.01
CA VAL A 125 2.24 24.95 -1.02
C VAL A 125 3.59 24.27 -0.73
N THR A 126 3.67 22.96 -0.92
CA THR A 126 4.82 22.13 -0.50
C THR A 126 5.91 21.95 -1.54
N ARG A 127 5.61 22.11 -2.83
CA ARG A 127 6.63 22.04 -3.91
C ARG A 127 7.75 23.09 -3.75
N SER A 128 7.45 24.21 -3.11
CA SER A 128 8.41 25.28 -2.81
C SER A 128 9.48 24.89 -1.77
N LEU A 129 9.26 23.82 -1.00
CA LEU A 129 10.07 23.41 0.15
C LEU A 129 11.16 22.38 -0.20
N LYS A 130 11.09 21.75 -1.39
CA LYS A 130 12.19 20.93 -1.96
C LYS A 130 13.45 21.73 -2.35
N LYS A 131 13.55 22.97 -1.88
CA LYS A 131 14.75 23.83 -1.98
C LYS A 131 15.78 23.52 -0.89
N LYS A 132 15.35 23.00 0.26
CA LYS A 132 16.25 22.57 1.35
C LYS A 132 16.95 21.25 1.00
N PRO A 133 18.13 20.99 1.58
CA PRO A 133 18.87 19.76 1.33
C PRO A 133 18.16 18.54 1.92
N ILE A 134 17.44 18.67 3.03
CA ILE A 134 16.69 17.58 3.67
C ILE A 134 15.19 17.89 3.64
N PHE A 135 14.37 16.91 3.26
CA PHE A 135 12.90 17.02 3.27
C PHE A 135 12.26 15.67 3.62
N PHE A 136 11.20 15.70 4.44
CA PHE A 136 10.45 14.49 4.79
C PHE A 136 9.47 14.10 3.67
N HIS A 137 9.19 12.81 3.58
CA HIS A 137 8.17 12.25 2.69
C HIS A 137 6.74 12.40 3.22
N ILE A 138 6.58 12.85 4.46
CA ILE A 138 5.28 13.21 5.04
C ILE A 138 5.07 14.72 4.82
N PRO A 139 3.85 15.19 4.49
CA PRO A 139 3.58 16.62 4.33
C PRO A 139 3.79 17.41 5.64
N ILE A 140 4.21 18.67 5.50
CA ILE A 140 4.58 19.55 6.64
C ILE A 140 3.49 19.68 7.70
N ASN A 141 2.22 19.70 7.30
CA ASN A 141 1.10 19.74 8.22
C ASN A 141 0.23 18.53 7.96
N SER A 142 0.27 17.57 8.88
CA SER A 142 -0.43 16.29 8.75
C SER A 142 -1.19 15.94 10.02
N ASN A 143 -1.98 14.88 9.95
CA ASN A 143 -2.69 14.32 11.09
C ASN A 143 -2.21 12.89 11.33
N ALA A 144 -2.21 12.47 12.58
CA ALA A 144 -1.85 11.13 13.01
C ALA A 144 -2.84 10.63 14.06
N ILE A 145 -3.01 9.31 14.15
CA ILE A 145 -3.61 8.65 15.30
C ILE A 145 -2.52 7.94 16.11
N LYS A 146 -2.75 7.78 17.42
CA LYS A 146 -1.84 7.06 18.31
C LYS A 146 -1.49 5.66 17.80
N SER A 147 -0.25 5.49 17.36
CA SER A 147 0.40 4.22 17.03
C SER A 147 1.91 4.45 16.93
N GLU A 148 2.66 3.38 16.67
CA GLU A 148 3.98 3.53 16.06
C GLU A 148 3.82 4.10 14.65
N VAL A 149 4.63 5.10 14.30
CA VAL A 149 4.71 5.70 12.97
C VAL A 149 6.16 5.79 12.53
N LYS A 150 6.40 5.79 11.21
CA LYS A 150 7.72 5.99 10.62
C LYS A 150 7.82 7.38 10.02
N LEU A 151 8.88 8.10 10.39
CA LEU A 151 9.27 9.37 9.79
C LEU A 151 10.44 9.10 8.85
N THR A 152 10.26 9.35 7.56
CA THR A 152 11.32 9.17 6.55
C THR A 152 11.60 10.46 5.81
N TRP A 153 12.87 10.65 5.44
CA TRP A 153 13.33 11.82 4.71
C TRP A 153 14.26 11.45 3.56
N ALA A 154 14.44 12.40 2.65
CA ALA A 154 15.42 12.34 1.58
C ALA A 154 16.45 13.45 1.75
N LEU A 155 17.67 13.16 1.29
CA LEU A 155 18.77 14.10 1.20
C LEU A 155 19.05 14.38 -0.28
N LYS A 156 18.92 15.64 -0.68
CA LYS A 156 19.18 16.07 -2.05
C LYS A 156 20.67 15.95 -2.37
N GLY A 157 20.99 15.19 -3.42
CA GLY A 157 22.36 15.06 -3.92
C GLY A 157 23.23 14.05 -3.17
N ALA A 158 22.65 13.23 -2.27
CA ALA A 158 23.38 12.13 -1.65
C ALA A 158 23.32 10.86 -2.51
N SER A 159 24.48 10.30 -2.84
CA SER A 159 24.63 9.08 -3.63
C SER A 159 24.45 7.81 -2.80
N ASN A 160 24.73 7.85 -1.48
CA ASN A 160 24.59 6.72 -0.55
C ASN A 160 23.86 7.16 0.72
N LYS A 161 22.76 6.46 1.03
CA LYS A 161 21.93 6.69 2.24
C LYS A 161 22.48 5.99 3.50
N GLU A 162 23.50 5.14 3.36
CA GLU A 162 24.00 4.25 4.43
C GLU A 162 25.14 4.87 5.25
N ASP A 163 25.78 5.95 4.78
CA ASP A 163 26.88 6.65 5.47
C ASP A 163 26.48 8.00 6.09
N VAL A 164 25.17 8.25 6.22
CA VAL A 164 24.63 9.50 6.77
C VAL A 164 24.08 9.29 8.17
N SER A 165 24.38 10.24 9.06
CA SER A 165 23.85 10.29 10.42
C SER A 165 23.20 11.64 10.68
N PHE A 166 22.11 11.62 11.42
CA PHE A 166 21.29 12.78 11.74
C PHE A 166 20.99 12.85 13.23
N LYS A 167 20.60 14.02 13.69
CA LYS A 167 19.88 14.19 14.97
C LYS A 167 18.44 14.52 14.66
N ILE A 168 17.52 13.76 15.23
CA ILE A 168 16.09 14.05 15.16
C ILE A 168 15.63 14.71 16.45
N TYR A 169 14.77 15.71 16.31
CA TYR A 169 14.19 16.44 17.42
C TYR A 169 12.68 16.37 17.33
N ILE A 170 12.01 15.96 18.41
CA ILE A 170 10.54 16.05 18.56
C ILE A 170 10.23 17.04 19.67
N LYS A 171 9.35 17.99 19.40
CA LYS A 171 9.03 19.13 20.26
C LYS A 171 7.53 19.26 20.50
N ASP A 172 7.19 19.81 21.67
CA ASP A 172 5.82 20.26 21.98
C ASP A 172 5.50 21.63 21.34
N ARG A 173 4.26 22.11 21.54
CA ARG A 173 3.81 23.44 21.07
C ARG A 173 4.56 24.62 21.71
N LYS A 174 5.20 24.41 22.87
CA LYS A 174 6.03 25.41 23.55
C LYS A 174 7.51 25.30 23.14
N HIS A 175 7.82 24.47 22.13
CA HIS A 175 9.17 24.17 21.64
C HIS A 175 10.10 23.48 22.65
N HIS A 176 9.56 22.89 23.73
CA HIS A 176 10.35 22.02 24.58
C HIS A 176 10.69 20.73 23.82
N VAL A 177 11.95 20.33 23.88
CA VAL A 177 12.41 19.05 23.31
C VAL A 177 11.88 17.91 24.18
N LEU A 178 11.08 17.06 23.57
CA LEU A 178 10.52 15.85 24.19
C LEU A 178 11.39 14.63 23.88
N VAL A 179 11.94 14.60 22.67
CA VAL A 179 12.83 13.55 22.15
C VAL A 179 13.96 14.19 21.39
N GLU A 180 15.17 13.69 21.62
CA GLU A 180 16.39 14.00 20.88
C GLU A 180 17.20 12.72 20.76
N ASP A 181 17.31 12.20 19.53
CA ASP A 181 18.00 10.95 19.25
C ASP A 181 18.98 11.12 18.08
N GLU A 182 20.05 10.34 18.10
CA GLU A 182 20.93 10.15 16.94
C GLU A 182 20.39 9.01 16.07
N VAL A 183 20.37 9.24 14.76
CA VAL A 183 19.76 8.35 13.77
C VAL A 183 20.75 8.07 12.67
N GLU A 184 21.03 6.78 12.42
CA GLU A 184 21.74 6.33 11.25
C GLU A 184 20.75 6.11 10.09
N GLY A 185 21.11 6.57 8.90
CA GLY A 185 20.23 6.49 7.73
C GLY A 185 19.14 7.58 7.73
N THR A 186 18.02 7.31 7.04
CA THR A 186 16.99 8.32 6.76
C THR A 186 15.58 7.91 7.23
N GLU A 187 15.51 7.07 8.25
CA GLU A 187 14.26 6.64 8.85
C GLU A 187 14.31 6.69 10.38
N TYR A 188 13.20 7.08 10.99
CA TYR A 188 13.03 7.08 12.43
C TYR A 188 11.66 6.54 12.82
N LYS A 189 11.64 5.59 13.77
CA LYS A 189 10.39 5.05 14.32
C LYS A 189 10.01 5.85 15.56
N LEU A 190 8.78 6.33 15.59
CA LEU A 190 8.23 7.14 16.66
C LEU A 190 6.98 6.46 17.22
N ASP A 191 7.00 6.07 18.50
CA ASP A 191 5.81 5.58 19.19
C ASP A 191 5.01 6.75 19.78
N LEU A 192 3.86 7.05 19.19
CA LEU A 192 2.96 8.12 19.67
C LEU A 192 2.25 7.76 20.99
N ASN A 193 2.42 6.52 21.49
CA ASN A 193 1.98 6.11 22.82
C ASN A 193 3.04 6.33 23.89
N ASP A 194 4.26 6.74 23.54
CA ASP A 194 5.34 7.00 24.49
C ASP A 194 4.84 7.96 25.60
N PRO A 195 5.09 7.68 26.89
CA PRO A 195 4.68 8.54 27.99
C PRO A 195 5.07 10.02 27.88
N LYS A 196 6.14 10.35 27.16
CA LYS A 196 6.59 11.72 26.88
C LYS A 196 5.73 12.43 25.81
N LEU A 197 5.06 11.65 24.96
CA LEU A 197 4.33 12.12 23.78
C LEU A 197 2.82 11.94 23.88
N LYS A 198 2.35 10.97 24.67
CA LYS A 198 0.95 10.52 24.71
C LYS A 198 -0.08 11.61 25.03
N ASP A 199 0.35 12.68 25.71
CA ASP A 199 -0.50 13.81 26.12
C ASP A 199 -0.34 15.03 25.18
N GLN A 200 0.52 14.92 24.16
CA GLN A 200 0.81 15.97 23.20
C GLN A 200 -0.13 15.89 22.01
N LYS A 201 -0.98 16.89 21.86
CA LYS A 201 -1.86 17.03 20.70
C LYS A 201 -1.11 17.52 19.45
N TYR A 202 -0.08 18.35 19.63
CA TYR A 202 0.68 18.94 18.53
C TYR A 202 2.15 18.58 18.71
N LEU A 203 2.70 17.87 17.74
CA LEU A 203 4.12 17.52 17.70
C LEU A 203 4.78 18.23 16.53
N PHE A 204 5.96 18.78 16.80
CA PHE A 204 6.82 19.43 15.82
C PHE A 204 8.12 18.65 15.71
N TYR A 205 8.62 18.46 14.50
CA TYR A 205 9.81 17.66 14.29
C TYR A 205 10.67 18.16 13.13
N TYR A 206 11.97 17.92 13.25
CA TYR A 206 12.95 18.18 12.21
C TYR A 206 14.18 17.30 12.41
N VAL A 207 15.00 17.20 11.38
CA VAL A 207 16.30 16.55 11.43
C VAL A 207 17.41 17.52 11.05
N GLU A 208 18.58 17.37 11.65
CA GLU A 208 19.82 18.02 11.25
C GLU A 208 20.91 16.98 10.99
N ASP A 209 21.79 17.27 10.03
CA ASP A 209 22.98 16.45 9.80
C ASP A 209 23.87 16.47 11.04
N ALA A 210 24.28 15.27 11.51
CA ALA A 210 25.01 15.13 12.76
C ALA A 210 26.39 15.81 12.72
N LYS A 211 27.01 15.93 11.54
CA LYS A 211 28.33 16.53 11.33
C LYS A 211 28.24 18.03 11.01
N ASN A 212 27.15 18.48 10.37
CA ASN A 212 26.96 19.86 9.96
C ASN A 212 25.53 20.36 10.23
N LYS A 213 25.32 20.94 11.41
CA LYS A 213 24.05 21.52 11.88
C LYS A 213 23.46 22.64 10.99
N LYS A 214 24.22 23.16 10.01
CA LYS A 214 23.68 24.10 9.01
C LYS A 214 22.83 23.39 7.95
N ILE A 215 22.95 22.08 7.83
CA ILE A 215 22.15 21.22 6.97
C ILE A 215 21.04 20.64 7.85
N ALA A 216 19.85 21.21 7.73
CA ALA A 216 18.66 20.77 8.46
C ALA A 216 17.45 20.76 7.53
N SER A 217 16.45 19.95 7.88
CA SER A 217 15.12 20.03 7.29
C SER A 217 14.41 21.32 7.76
N ASP A 218 13.30 21.64 7.10
CA ASP A 218 12.33 22.56 7.72
C ASP A 218 11.68 21.91 8.96
N LEU A 219 10.95 22.72 9.72
CA LEU A 219 10.16 22.24 10.85
C LEU A 219 8.82 21.70 10.32
N TYR A 220 8.60 20.40 10.52
CA TYR A 220 7.35 19.72 10.19
C TYR A 220 6.49 19.61 11.45
N ALA A 221 5.19 19.41 11.26
CA ALA A 221 4.23 19.29 12.34
C ALA A 221 3.14 18.28 12.00
N PHE A 222 2.67 17.57 13.01
CA PHE A 222 1.40 16.86 12.91
C PHE A 222 0.56 16.98 14.18
N THR A 223 -0.75 16.92 13.98
CA THR A 223 -1.72 16.83 15.07
C THR A 223 -1.94 15.35 15.39
N VAL A 224 -1.70 14.97 16.64
CA VAL A 224 -2.00 13.62 17.15
C VAL A 224 -3.41 13.63 17.72
N TYR A 225 -4.27 12.85 17.11
CA TYR A 225 -5.61 12.59 17.60
C TYR A 225 -5.50 11.50 18.66
N THR A 226 -5.87 11.86 19.89
CA THR A 226 -5.94 10.93 21.03
C THR A 226 -6.99 9.85 20.79
N ASP A 227 -8.02 10.21 20.04
CA ASP A 227 -9.07 9.34 19.55
C ASP A 227 -9.20 9.56 18.05
N GLY A 228 -9.13 8.51 17.25
CA GLY A 228 -9.70 8.53 15.90
C GLY A 228 -11.24 8.57 15.92
N ASP A 229 -11.81 9.35 16.84
CA ASP A 229 -13.17 9.83 17.10
C ASP A 229 -14.40 8.90 16.92
N SER A 230 -14.22 7.58 16.97
CA SER A 230 -15.27 6.64 17.41
C SER A 230 -14.67 5.30 17.84
N GLU A 231 -15.35 4.57 18.75
CA GLU A 231 -15.02 3.17 19.08
C GLU A 231 -15.08 2.26 17.82
N GLU A 232 -15.86 2.65 16.83
CA GLU A 232 -15.93 1.98 15.53
C GLU A 232 -14.59 2.07 14.78
N THR A 233 -14.03 3.27 14.64
CA THR A 233 -12.72 3.43 13.97
C THR A 233 -11.59 2.69 14.68
N LYS A 234 -11.63 2.59 16.01
CA LYS A 234 -10.67 1.74 16.75
C LYS A 234 -10.82 0.27 16.37
N LYS A 235 -12.05 -0.26 16.32
CA LYS A 235 -12.32 -1.64 15.92
C LYS A 235 -11.92 -1.91 14.48
N GLU A 236 -12.21 -0.98 13.55
CA GLU A 236 -11.80 -1.07 12.15
C GLU A 236 -10.27 -1.15 12.04
N ILE A 237 -9.54 -0.29 12.76
CA ILE A 237 -8.07 -0.30 12.78
C ILE A 237 -7.54 -1.64 13.29
N GLU A 238 -8.04 -2.14 14.42
CA GLU A 238 -7.57 -3.40 14.99
C GLU A 238 -7.90 -4.60 14.09
N MET A 239 -9.06 -4.60 13.44
CA MET A 239 -9.41 -5.60 12.43
C MET A 239 -8.44 -5.58 11.25
N LEU A 240 -8.13 -4.40 10.71
CA LEU A 240 -7.25 -4.26 9.55
C LEU A 240 -5.78 -4.53 9.88
N LYS A 241 -5.31 -4.16 11.08
CA LYS A 241 -3.94 -4.43 11.54
C LYS A 241 -3.63 -5.92 11.69
N ALA A 242 -4.65 -6.76 11.92
CA ALA A 242 -4.46 -8.20 12.05
C ALA A 242 -3.88 -8.85 10.78
N ASN A 243 -4.05 -8.21 9.61
CA ASN A 243 -3.48 -8.66 8.35
C ASN A 243 -2.15 -7.92 8.05
N GLU A 244 -1.03 -8.55 8.40
CA GLU A 244 0.32 -8.00 8.19
C GLU A 244 0.92 -8.28 6.81
N THR A 245 0.11 -8.72 5.84
CA THR A 245 0.56 -8.91 4.45
C THR A 245 0.84 -7.57 3.76
N ALA A 246 1.50 -7.57 2.60
CA ALA A 246 1.74 -6.34 1.86
C ALA A 246 0.40 -5.69 1.43
N ILE A 247 -0.53 -6.47 0.89
CA ILE A 247 -1.89 -6.03 0.54
C ILE A 247 -2.64 -5.58 1.80
N GLY A 248 -2.52 -6.30 2.92
CA GLY A 248 -3.10 -5.89 4.20
C GLY A 248 -2.62 -4.51 4.66
N GLN A 249 -1.33 -4.24 4.54
CA GLN A 249 -0.76 -2.91 4.83
C GLN A 249 -1.20 -1.85 3.82
N LEU A 250 -1.35 -2.20 2.54
CA LEU A 250 -1.89 -1.30 1.53
C LEU A 250 -3.35 -0.93 1.82
N ILE A 251 -4.18 -1.89 2.23
CA ILE A 251 -5.55 -1.67 2.70
C ILE A 251 -5.55 -0.75 3.92
N LEU A 252 -4.71 -1.03 4.92
CA LEU A 252 -4.58 -0.19 6.11
C LEU A 252 -4.15 1.24 5.76
N ALA A 253 -3.24 1.41 4.79
CA ALA A 253 -2.84 2.71 4.29
C ALA A 253 -4.02 3.48 3.68
N LYS A 254 -4.84 2.84 2.84
CA LYS A 254 -6.04 3.44 2.25
C LYS A 254 -7.09 3.81 3.28
N PHE A 255 -7.29 2.95 4.28
CA PHE A 255 -8.15 3.26 5.42
C PHE A 255 -7.66 4.52 6.16
N TYR A 256 -6.38 4.59 6.51
CA TYR A 256 -5.81 5.76 7.17
C TYR A 256 -5.90 7.02 6.30
N GLU A 257 -5.69 6.90 4.99
CA GLU A 257 -5.83 7.99 4.02
C GLU A 257 -7.27 8.52 4.01
N GLU A 258 -8.28 7.65 3.94
CA GLU A 258 -9.71 8.01 3.98
C GLU A 258 -10.09 8.71 5.30
N LYS A 259 -9.59 8.19 6.44
CA LYS A 259 -9.82 8.79 7.76
C LYS A 259 -8.98 10.06 8.00
N GLY A 260 -8.06 10.38 7.10
CA GLY A 260 -7.20 11.56 7.18
C GLY A 260 -5.99 11.42 8.11
N PHE A 261 -5.66 10.21 8.59
CA PHE A 261 -4.46 9.93 9.41
C PHE A 261 -3.22 9.76 8.53
N ILE A 262 -2.82 10.85 7.86
CA ILE A 262 -1.81 10.88 6.79
C ILE A 262 -0.44 10.33 7.22
N VAL A 263 -0.02 10.55 8.46
CA VAL A 263 1.26 10.02 8.98
C VAL A 263 1.22 8.48 9.06
N ASN A 264 0.10 7.94 9.56
CA ASN A 264 -0.12 6.50 9.66
C ASN A 264 -0.27 5.86 8.27
N ALA A 265 -0.96 6.54 7.35
CA ALA A 265 -1.08 6.12 5.96
C ALA A 265 0.30 5.98 5.30
N SER A 266 1.15 7.00 5.42
CA SER A 266 2.53 6.96 4.90
C SER A 266 3.32 5.78 5.46
N THR A 267 3.23 5.55 6.77
CA THR A 267 3.89 4.42 7.44
C THR A 267 3.42 3.08 6.88
N ALA A 268 2.11 2.91 6.68
CA ALA A 268 1.53 1.68 6.16
C ALA A 268 1.90 1.45 4.69
N TYR A 269 1.94 2.49 3.86
CA TYR A 269 2.45 2.39 2.47
C TYR A 269 3.91 1.91 2.43
N GLU A 270 4.78 2.50 3.25
CA GLU A 270 6.19 2.09 3.33
C GLU A 270 6.34 0.63 3.79
N LYS A 271 5.52 0.19 4.76
CA LYS A 271 5.49 -1.22 5.20
C LYS A 271 4.99 -2.14 4.07
N ALA A 272 3.98 -1.73 3.32
CA ALA A 272 3.45 -2.48 2.17
C ALA A 272 4.52 -2.66 1.08
N ILE A 273 5.27 -1.60 0.75
CA ILE A 273 6.39 -1.63 -0.22
C ILE A 273 7.49 -2.58 0.26
N ALA A 274 7.85 -2.53 1.54
CA ALA A 274 8.86 -3.44 2.10
C ALA A 274 8.41 -4.91 2.00
N LEU A 275 7.15 -5.19 2.35
CA LEU A 275 6.59 -6.54 2.35
C LEU A 275 6.34 -7.13 0.95
N SER A 276 6.21 -6.28 -0.06
CA SER A 276 6.09 -6.65 -1.48
C SER A 276 7.45 -6.74 -2.19
N ASN A 277 8.56 -6.65 -1.45
CA ASN A 277 9.92 -6.61 -1.98
C ASN A 277 10.15 -5.43 -2.96
N GLY A 278 9.47 -4.30 -2.72
CA GLY A 278 9.53 -3.12 -3.59
C GLY A 278 8.83 -3.34 -4.92
N ASP A 279 7.65 -3.96 -4.90
CA ASP A 279 6.78 -4.04 -6.08
C ASP A 279 6.51 -2.64 -6.67
N GLU A 280 6.61 -2.51 -7.99
CA GLU A 280 6.53 -1.21 -8.66
C GLU A 280 5.16 -0.55 -8.52
N GLN A 281 4.08 -1.33 -8.47
CA GLN A 281 2.74 -0.76 -8.30
C GLN A 281 2.52 -0.25 -6.89
N PHE A 282 3.05 -0.94 -5.89
CA PHE A 282 3.01 -0.49 -4.50
C PHE A 282 3.77 0.82 -4.33
N VAL A 283 4.94 0.94 -4.98
CA VAL A 283 5.72 2.19 -5.03
C VAL A 283 4.90 3.30 -5.71
N LYS A 284 4.32 3.04 -6.87
CA LYS A 284 3.51 4.00 -7.62
C LYS A 284 2.29 4.49 -6.83
N LEU A 285 1.61 3.60 -6.11
CA LEU A 285 0.48 3.96 -5.25
C LEU A 285 0.92 4.90 -4.11
N TYR A 286 2.09 4.68 -3.54
CA TYR A 286 2.65 5.59 -2.54
C TYR A 286 3.08 6.93 -3.13
N GLU A 287 3.69 6.95 -4.32
CA GLU A 287 4.02 8.19 -5.04
C GLU A 287 2.78 9.01 -5.38
N ASN A 288 1.69 8.34 -5.76
CA ASN A 288 0.39 8.98 -5.98
C ASN A 288 -0.15 9.60 -4.69
N PHE A 289 -0.09 8.88 -3.57
CA PHE A 289 -0.42 9.41 -2.25
C PHE A 289 0.43 10.65 -1.91
N GLN A 290 1.75 10.57 -2.04
CA GLN A 290 2.65 11.71 -1.81
C GLN A 290 2.30 12.90 -2.71
N THR A 291 1.93 12.66 -3.96
CA THR A 291 1.51 13.71 -4.90
C THR A 291 0.20 14.39 -4.47
N ARG A 292 -0.78 13.63 -3.96
CA ARG A 292 -2.07 14.15 -3.48
C ARG A 292 -1.89 15.06 -2.26
N TYR A 293 -1.04 14.66 -1.32
CA TYR A 293 -0.83 15.39 -0.06
C TYR A 293 0.34 16.37 -0.07
N GLY A 294 1.10 16.40 -1.16
CA GLY A 294 2.16 17.37 -1.37
C GLY A 294 3.43 17.06 -0.59
N SER A 295 3.96 15.85 -0.70
CA SER A 295 5.30 15.50 -0.19
C SER A 295 6.41 15.69 -1.23
#